data_AF-A0A8J5RIL5-F1
#
_entry.id   AF-A0A8J5RIL5-F1
#
_cell.length_a   1.000
_cell.length_b   1.000
_cell.length_c   1.000
_cell.angle_alpha   90.00
_cell.angle_beta   90.00
_cell.angle_gamma   90.00
#
_symmetry.space_group_name_H-M   'P 1'
#
loop_
_entity.id
_entity.type
_entity.pdbx_description
1 polymer ?
#
loop_
_entity_poly.entity_id
_entity_poly.type
_entity_poly.pdbx_seq_one_letter_code
_entity_poly.pdbx_strand_id
1 'polypeptide(L)'
;MTMRVAEEGLAHGAKIRGLVMIHPYFLGTNKVCSEKLDPAVRESLRSLWCVMCPTTTGDDDPLINPFVDSAPGLESLACGRVLVCIGEGDVLRDRGHAYYDRLTASGWRGEAEIWQAPGKGTRSTSSSRTATRPSSRTRSSATSSIVDSDGDGWRLASVITY
;
A
#
# COMPACT_ATOMS: atom_id res chain seq x y z
N MET A 1 -0.36 1.62 13.76
CA MET A 1 0.25 0.85 14.87
C MET A 1 1.72 1.21 15.09
N THR A 2 2.60 1.09 14.09
CA THR A 2 4.05 1.36 14.20
C THR A 2 4.42 2.78 14.64
N MET A 3 3.67 3.79 14.21
CA MET A 3 3.91 5.19 14.64
C MET A 3 3.57 5.39 16.12
N ARG A 4 2.56 4.68 16.65
CA ARG A 4 2.23 4.72 18.09
C ARG A 4 3.29 4.04 18.95
N VAL A 5 3.91 2.98 18.43
CA VAL A 5 5.00 2.29 19.13
C VAL A 5 6.22 3.19 19.35
N ALA A 6 6.43 4.19 18.48
CA ALA A 6 7.48 5.19 18.69
C ALA A 6 7.22 6.03 19.94
N GLU A 7 5.96 6.33 20.22
CA GLU A 7 5.52 7.17 21.33
C GLU A 7 5.31 6.36 22.63
N GLU A 8 4.66 5.21 22.52
CA GLU A 8 4.19 4.39 23.64
C GLU A 8 5.17 3.25 24.00
N GLY A 9 6.11 2.92 23.11
CA GLY A 9 6.99 1.77 23.24
C GLY A 9 6.29 0.42 23.02
N LEU A 10 7.07 -0.67 22.98
CA LEU A 10 6.55 -2.03 23.02
C LEU A 10 6.89 -2.68 24.37
N ALA A 11 5.96 -3.47 24.89
CA ALA A 11 6.17 -4.17 26.16
C ALA A 11 7.45 -5.04 26.10
N HIS A 12 8.17 -5.11 27.23
CA HIS A 12 9.36 -5.95 27.41
C HIS A 12 10.54 -5.61 26.47
N GLY A 13 10.60 -4.39 25.92
CA GLY A 13 11.73 -3.95 25.10
C GLY A 13 11.78 -4.59 23.70
N ALA A 14 10.67 -5.18 23.25
CA ALA A 14 10.55 -5.71 21.91
C ALA A 14 10.71 -4.59 20.86
N LYS A 15 11.34 -4.93 19.73
CA LYS A 15 11.64 -3.98 18.64
C LYS A 15 10.99 -4.43 17.34
N ILE A 16 10.46 -3.48 16.58
CA ILE A 16 9.90 -3.74 15.26
C ILE A 16 11.05 -3.71 14.25
N ARG A 17 11.35 -4.86 13.63
CA ARG A 17 12.43 -4.97 12.64
C ARG A 17 12.07 -4.29 11.32
N GLY A 18 10.83 -4.45 10.88
CA GLY A 18 10.35 -3.87 9.63
C GLY A 18 8.84 -3.79 9.56
N LEU A 19 8.34 -3.07 8.57
CA LEU A 19 6.94 -2.86 8.27
C LEU A 19 6.70 -3.13 6.78
N VAL A 20 5.73 -3.99 6.47
CA VAL A 20 5.26 -4.19 5.10
C VAL A 20 3.86 -3.62 5.00
N MET A 21 3.64 -2.73 4.05
CA MET A 21 2.35 -2.11 3.75
C MET A 21 1.88 -2.55 2.37
N ILE A 22 0.76 -3.26 2.30
CA ILE A 22 0.16 -3.70 1.05
C ILE A 22 -1.12 -2.90 0.83
N HIS A 23 -1.16 -2.13 -0.26
CA HIS A 23 -2.25 -1.19 -0.57
C HIS A 23 -2.59 -0.30 0.64
N PRO A 24 -1.63 0.53 1.10
CA PRO A 24 -1.79 1.31 2.32
C PRO A 24 -3.05 2.18 2.26
N TYR A 25 -3.92 1.95 3.24
CA TYR A 25 -5.23 2.55 3.30
C TYR A 25 -5.15 3.94 3.94
N PHE A 26 -4.69 4.93 3.18
CA PHE A 26 -4.64 6.32 3.63
C PHE A 26 -5.78 7.14 3.02
N LEU A 27 -6.46 7.95 3.84
CA LEU A 27 -7.46 8.92 3.39
C LEU A 27 -6.93 10.35 3.56
N GLY A 28 -7.72 11.31 3.10
CA GLY A 28 -7.47 12.73 3.29
C GLY A 28 -8.39 13.59 2.43
N THR A 29 -8.60 14.83 2.83
CA THR A 29 -9.49 15.74 2.13
C THR A 29 -8.94 16.15 0.76
N ASN A 30 -7.62 16.26 0.64
CA ASN A 30 -6.96 16.58 -0.63
C ASN A 30 -7.12 15.41 -1.61
N LYS A 31 -7.78 15.66 -2.75
CA LYS A 31 -7.98 14.65 -3.78
C LYS A 31 -6.67 14.36 -4.52
N VAL A 32 -6.43 13.08 -4.81
CA VAL A 32 -5.29 12.63 -5.63
C VAL A 32 -5.75 12.12 -7.00
N CYS A 33 -4.82 11.94 -7.95
CA CYS A 33 -5.20 11.54 -9.31
C CYS A 33 -5.76 10.11 -9.36
N SER A 34 -5.18 9.18 -8.59
CA SER A 34 -5.64 7.79 -8.50
C SER A 34 -7.07 7.64 -7.98
N GLU A 35 -7.57 8.58 -7.18
CA GLU A 35 -8.97 8.55 -6.69
C GLU A 35 -9.99 8.74 -7.80
N LYS A 36 -9.57 9.26 -8.96
CA LYS A 36 -10.43 9.40 -10.15
C LYS A 36 -10.60 8.08 -10.91
N LEU A 37 -9.79 7.06 -10.62
CA LEU A 37 -9.90 5.74 -11.26
C LEU A 37 -11.27 5.11 -10.98
N ASP A 38 -11.72 5.20 -9.72
CA ASP A 38 -13.04 4.73 -9.30
C ASP A 38 -13.56 5.56 -8.11
N PRO A 39 -14.37 6.59 -8.38
CA PRO A 39 -14.97 7.42 -7.33
C PRO A 39 -15.91 6.65 -6.40
N ALA A 40 -16.57 5.59 -6.88
CA ALA A 40 -17.49 4.79 -6.07
C ALA A 40 -16.73 3.95 -5.04
N VAL A 41 -15.58 3.38 -5.44
CA VAL A 41 -14.67 2.70 -4.51
C VAL A 41 -14.11 3.69 -3.49
N ARG A 42 -13.69 4.89 -3.90
CA ARG A 42 -13.22 5.94 -2.97
C ARG A 42 -14.26 6.34 -1.93
N GLU A 43 -15.53 6.43 -2.31
CA GLU A 43 -16.63 6.73 -1.38
C GLU A 43 -16.95 5.55 -0.46
N SER A 44 -16.89 4.32 -1.00
CA SER A 44 -17.07 3.10 -0.20
C SER A 44 -16.01 2.97 0.88
N LEU A 45 -14.76 3.31 0.53
CA LEU A 45 -13.65 3.40 1.48
C LEU A 45 -13.93 4.45 2.56
N ARG A 46 -14.30 5.68 2.18
CA ARG A 46 -14.70 6.73 3.15
C ARG A 46 -15.77 6.25 4.12
N SER A 47 -16.82 5.62 3.58
CA SER A 47 -17.92 5.06 4.38
C SER A 47 -17.44 3.97 5.33
N LEU A 48 -16.58 3.06 4.85
CA LEU A 48 -15.98 2.02 5.67
C LEU A 48 -15.16 2.60 6.84
N TRP A 49 -14.42 3.69 6.60
CA TRP A 49 -13.67 4.37 7.67
C TRP A 49 -14.60 4.91 8.76
N CYS A 50 -15.68 5.60 8.40
CA CYS A 50 -16.67 6.09 9.36
C CYS A 50 -17.32 4.96 10.18
N VAL A 51 -17.51 3.78 9.59
CA VAL A 51 -18.03 2.61 10.31
C VAL A 51 -16.98 2.03 11.26
N MET A 52 -15.72 1.92 10.83
CA MET A 52 -14.62 1.36 11.61
C MET A 52 -14.21 2.28 12.78
N CYS A 53 -14.30 3.59 12.59
CA CYS A 53 -13.95 4.61 13.59
C CYS A 53 -15.09 5.63 13.71
N PRO A 54 -16.17 5.31 14.46
CA PRO A 54 -17.35 6.18 14.57
C PRO A 54 -17.07 7.55 15.20
N THR A 55 -16.00 7.66 15.97
CA THR A 55 -15.55 8.90 16.62
C THR A 55 -14.53 9.68 15.79
N THR A 56 -14.35 9.31 14.53
CA THR A 56 -13.36 9.94 13.66
C THR A 56 -13.68 11.42 13.41
N THR A 57 -12.63 12.23 13.22
CA THR A 57 -12.77 13.61 12.73
C THR A 57 -12.95 13.69 11.20
N GLY A 58 -12.97 12.54 10.52
CA GLY A 58 -13.21 12.42 9.07
C GLY A 58 -11.97 11.92 8.33
N ASP A 59 -11.84 12.33 7.07
CA ASP A 59 -10.78 11.84 6.17
C ASP A 59 -9.37 12.32 6.60
N ASP A 60 -9.27 13.41 7.34
CA ASP A 60 -8.01 13.98 7.86
C ASP A 60 -7.72 13.57 9.31
N ASP A 61 -8.41 12.55 9.81
CA ASP A 61 -8.11 11.98 11.12
C ASP A 61 -6.67 11.42 11.14
N PRO A 62 -5.83 11.76 12.13
CA PRO A 62 -4.44 11.27 12.24
C PRO A 62 -4.30 9.74 12.21
N LEU A 63 -5.37 9.00 12.54
CA LEU A 63 -5.37 7.54 12.47
C LEU A 63 -5.38 7.00 11.03
N ILE A 64 -5.91 7.76 10.07
CA ILE A 64 -6.05 7.35 8.67
C ILE A 64 -5.24 8.21 7.71
N ASN A 65 -4.93 9.45 8.09
CA ASN A 65 -4.13 10.37 7.29
C ASN A 65 -2.81 10.71 8.00
N PRO A 66 -1.68 10.08 7.64
CA PRO A 66 -0.38 10.35 8.26
C PRO A 66 0.25 11.66 7.77
N PHE A 67 -0.44 12.46 6.95
CA PHE A 67 0.09 13.65 6.30
C PHE A 67 -0.33 14.97 6.95
N VAL A 68 -1.15 14.90 8.00
CA VAL A 68 -1.62 16.06 8.76
C VAL A 68 -0.66 16.38 9.90
N ASP A 69 -0.60 17.65 10.29
CA ASP A 69 0.33 18.13 11.32
C ASP A 69 0.06 17.52 12.72
N SER A 70 -1.17 17.06 12.97
CA SER A 70 -1.55 16.39 14.21
C SER A 70 -1.19 14.89 14.24
N ALA A 71 -0.70 14.32 13.13
CA ALA A 71 -0.17 12.97 13.11
C ALA A 71 1.27 12.94 13.63
N PRO A 72 1.71 11.84 14.27
CA PRO A 72 3.11 11.68 14.64
C PRO A 72 4.04 11.83 13.43
N GLY A 73 5.20 12.43 13.63
CA GLY A 73 6.18 12.62 12.56
C GLY A 73 6.71 11.30 12.00
N LEU A 74 6.87 11.22 10.68
CA LEU A 74 7.36 10.01 9.99
C LEU A 74 8.81 9.67 10.37
N GLU A 75 9.61 10.66 10.77
CA GLU A 75 10.97 10.50 11.27
C GLU A 75 11.06 9.66 12.54
N SER A 76 9.97 9.60 13.31
CA SER A 76 9.90 8.84 14.57
C SER A 76 9.62 7.36 14.39
N LEU A 77 9.39 6.87 13.15
CA LEU A 77 8.94 5.52 12.89
C LEU A 77 9.87 4.47 13.55
N ALA A 78 9.30 3.65 14.44
CA ALA A 78 10.04 2.75 15.33
C ALA A 78 10.66 1.50 14.66
N CYS A 79 10.53 1.35 13.34
CA CYS A 79 11.14 0.26 12.59
C CYS A 79 12.36 0.73 11.78
N GLY A 80 13.20 -0.22 11.37
CA GLY A 80 14.39 0.07 10.55
C GLY A 80 14.18 -0.16 9.05
N ARG A 81 13.10 -0.85 8.66
CA ARG A 81 12.81 -1.18 7.26
C ARG A 81 11.33 -1.01 6.95
N VAL A 82 11.03 -0.47 5.77
CA VAL A 82 9.66 -0.28 5.28
C VAL A 82 9.58 -0.75 3.83
N LEU A 83 8.60 -1.58 3.52
CA LEU A 83 8.22 -1.93 2.15
C LEU A 83 6.80 -1.44 1.89
N VAL A 84 6.62 -0.63 0.85
CA VAL A 84 5.32 -0.14 0.39
C VAL A 84 4.95 -0.83 -0.92
N CYS A 85 3.92 -1.66 -0.91
CA CYS A 85 3.39 -2.34 -2.08
C CYS A 85 2.11 -1.62 -2.55
N ILE A 86 2.10 -1.17 -3.80
CA ILE A 86 0.97 -0.47 -4.44
C ILE A 86 0.62 -1.14 -5.76
N GLY A 87 -0.59 -0.95 -6.26
CA GLY A 87 -1.01 -1.50 -7.57
C GLY A 87 -1.47 -0.42 -8.52
N GLU A 88 -1.35 -0.68 -9.82
CA GLU A 88 -1.77 0.28 -10.85
C GLU A 88 -3.26 0.65 -10.76
N GLY A 89 -4.12 -0.33 -10.43
CA GLY A 89 -5.56 -0.14 -10.27
C GLY A 89 -6.01 0.29 -8.87
N ASP A 90 -5.09 0.63 -7.98
CA ASP A 90 -5.40 1.06 -6.62
C ASP A 90 -5.81 2.54 -6.59
N VAL A 91 -7.03 2.83 -6.12
CA VAL A 91 -7.54 4.21 -6.02
C VAL A 91 -6.73 5.07 -5.03
N LEU A 92 -5.99 4.46 -4.11
CA LEU A 92 -5.13 5.12 -3.14
C LEU A 92 -3.64 5.03 -3.48
N ARG A 93 -3.30 4.52 -4.68
CA ARG A 93 -1.91 4.37 -5.14
C ARG A 93 -1.07 5.62 -4.92
N ASP A 94 -1.59 6.79 -5.29
CA ASP A 94 -0.85 8.05 -5.21
C ASP A 94 -0.59 8.44 -3.75
N ARG A 95 -1.45 8.04 -2.81
CA ARG A 95 -1.22 8.26 -1.37
C ARG A 95 -0.17 7.30 -0.82
N GLY A 96 -0.14 6.05 -1.30
CA GLY A 96 0.93 5.12 -1.01
C GLY A 96 2.29 5.63 -1.48
N HIS A 97 2.37 6.19 -2.70
CA HIS A 97 3.56 6.90 -3.18
C HIS A 97 3.92 8.10 -2.29
N ALA A 98 2.95 8.95 -1.96
CA ALA A 98 3.19 10.12 -1.12
C ALA A 98 3.73 9.74 0.27
N TYR A 99 3.30 8.60 0.83
CA TYR A 99 3.86 8.09 2.07
C TYR A 99 5.33 7.71 1.93
N TYR A 100 5.67 6.95 0.88
CA TYR A 100 7.06 6.58 0.59
C TYR A 100 7.94 7.83 0.43
N ASP A 101 7.53 8.78 -0.39
CA ASP A 101 8.29 10.00 -0.67
C ASP A 101 8.51 10.81 0.61
N ARG A 102 7.45 11.02 1.42
CA ARG A 102 7.57 11.76 2.67
C ARG A 102 8.39 11.03 3.73
N LEU A 103 8.30 9.70 3.81
CA LEU A 103 9.11 8.92 4.73
C LEU A 103 10.60 9.01 4.39
N THR A 104 10.94 8.94 3.09
CA THR A 104 12.34 9.09 2.65
C THR A 104 12.86 10.51 2.83
N ALA A 105 11.98 11.52 2.79
CA ALA A 105 12.32 12.93 2.98
C ALA A 105 12.28 13.39 4.45
N SER A 106 11.70 12.62 5.39
CA SER A 106 11.49 13.07 6.78
C SER A 106 12.75 13.08 7.63
N GLY A 107 13.86 12.50 7.15
CA GLY A 107 15.07 12.26 7.95
C GLY A 107 14.99 10.98 8.79
N TRP A 108 13.97 10.13 8.57
CA TRP A 108 13.95 8.77 9.09
C TRP A 108 15.20 8.00 8.64
N ARG A 109 15.82 7.27 9.57
CA ARG A 109 17.14 6.63 9.36
C ARG A 109 17.08 5.18 8.86
N GLY A 110 15.88 4.68 8.56
CA GLY A 110 15.70 3.32 8.06
C GLY A 110 15.78 3.23 6.53
N GLU A 111 15.57 2.02 6.04
CA GLU A 111 15.53 1.71 4.60
C GLU A 111 14.09 1.61 4.13
N ALA A 112 13.72 2.37 3.09
CA ALA A 112 12.40 2.30 2.48
C ALA A 112 12.51 1.75 1.06
N GLU A 113 11.64 0.80 0.72
CA GLU A 113 11.43 0.30 -0.63
C GLU A 113 9.97 0.48 -1.05
N ILE A 114 9.76 0.72 -2.34
CA ILE A 114 8.43 0.75 -2.95
C ILE A 114 8.38 -0.28 -4.07
N TRP A 115 7.33 -1.10 -4.06
CA TRP A 115 7.06 -2.08 -5.08
C TRP A 115 5.71 -1.79 -5.71
N GLN A 116 5.66 -1.82 -7.05
CA GLN A 116 4.43 -1.59 -7.80
C GLN A 116 4.01 -2.87 -8.54
N ALA A 117 2.82 -3.37 -8.21
CA ALA A 117 2.20 -4.48 -8.91
C ALA A 117 1.87 -4.06 -10.35
N PRO A 118 2.29 -4.84 -11.36
CA PRO A 118 1.90 -4.56 -12.73
C PRO A 118 0.38 -4.63 -12.86
N GLY A 119 -0.21 -3.69 -13.60
CA GLY A 119 -1.64 -3.72 -13.90
C GLY A 119 -2.03 -4.98 -14.63
N LYS A 120 -3.32 -5.37 -14.51
CA LYS A 120 -3.90 -6.35 -15.42
C LYS A 120 -3.90 -5.72 -16.81
N GLY A 121 -2.86 -5.99 -17.59
CA GLY A 121 -2.77 -5.52 -18.96
C GLY A 121 -4.00 -5.98 -19.75
N THR A 122 -4.86 -5.04 -20.13
CA THR A 122 -5.69 -5.21 -21.32
C THR A 122 -4.69 -5.32 -22.47
N ARG A 123 -4.47 -6.55 -22.93
CA ARG A 123 -3.58 -6.83 -24.04
C ARG A 123 -4.15 -6.17 -25.30
N SER A 124 -3.76 -4.93 -25.56
CA SER A 124 -3.91 -4.30 -26.87
C SER A 124 -2.87 -4.90 -27.82
N THR A 125 -3.02 -6.16 -28.19
CA THR A 125 -2.24 -6.74 -29.29
C THR A 125 -2.71 -6.12 -30.60
N SER A 126 -2.08 -5.01 -31.00
CA SER A 126 -1.94 -4.69 -32.41
C SER A 126 -0.82 -5.56 -32.97
N SER A 127 -1.18 -6.77 -33.41
CA SER A 127 -0.31 -7.54 -34.29
C SER A 127 -1.18 -8.26 -35.29
N SER A 128 -1.18 -7.70 -36.49
CA SER A 128 -1.62 -8.36 -37.70
C SER A 128 -0.82 -9.66 -37.87
N ARG A 129 -1.49 -10.80 -37.74
CA ARG A 129 -1.33 -11.97 -38.62
C ARG A 129 -2.30 -13.10 -38.26
N THR A 130 -2.67 -13.79 -39.32
CA THR A 130 -3.75 -14.74 -39.52
C THR A 130 -3.57 -16.06 -38.76
N ALA A 131 -4.72 -16.63 -38.38
CA ALA A 131 -5.07 -18.06 -38.37
C ALA A 131 -4.96 -18.88 -37.06
N THR A 132 -6.16 -19.43 -36.73
CA THR A 132 -6.47 -20.73 -36.11
C THR A 132 -6.68 -20.79 -34.59
N ARG A 133 -7.95 -20.97 -34.20
CA ARG A 133 -8.40 -21.41 -32.86
C ARG A 133 -7.88 -22.82 -32.58
N PRO A 134 -7.57 -23.12 -31.31
CA PRO A 134 -8.50 -24.00 -30.61
C PRO A 134 -8.87 -23.49 -29.21
N SER A 135 -10.05 -23.91 -28.79
CA SER A 135 -10.64 -23.65 -27.48
C SER A 135 -9.93 -24.41 -26.37
N SER A 136 -9.54 -23.71 -25.31
CA SER A 136 -9.52 -24.27 -23.96
C SER A 136 -9.59 -23.15 -22.93
N ARG A 137 -10.56 -23.30 -22.04
CA ARG A 137 -10.95 -22.44 -20.92
C ARG A 137 -9.75 -22.11 -20.01
N THR A 138 -9.19 -20.91 -20.12
CA THR A 138 -8.12 -20.45 -19.24
C THR A 138 -8.71 -20.06 -17.88
N ARG A 139 -8.39 -20.84 -16.83
CA ARG A 139 -8.56 -20.43 -15.43
C ARG A 139 -7.77 -19.14 -15.20
N SER A 140 -8.44 -18.10 -14.71
CA SER A 140 -7.78 -16.90 -14.21
C SER A 140 -7.14 -17.22 -12.87
N SER A 141 -5.85 -17.59 -12.86
CA SER A 141 -5.06 -17.68 -11.62
C SER A 141 -4.71 -16.27 -11.15
N ALA A 142 -5.15 -15.90 -9.95
CA ALA A 142 -4.68 -14.69 -9.27
C ALA A 142 -3.42 -15.04 -8.46
N THR A 143 -2.28 -14.48 -8.85
CA THR A 143 -1.02 -14.64 -8.12
C THR A 143 -1.04 -13.73 -6.89
N SER A 144 -1.10 -14.30 -5.69
CA SER A 144 -0.87 -13.56 -4.45
C SER A 144 0.55 -13.83 -3.96
N SER A 145 1.30 -12.77 -3.64
CA SER A 145 2.72 -12.86 -3.24
C SER A 145 2.85 -12.74 -1.72
N ILE A 146 3.57 -13.67 -1.09
CA ILE A 146 4.03 -13.54 0.30
C ILE A 146 5.47 -13.03 0.27
N VAL A 147 5.76 -12.08 1.16
CA VAL A 147 7.06 -11.42 1.29
C VAL A 147 7.84 -12.11 2.41
N ASP A 148 9.01 -12.69 2.09
CA ASP A 148 9.94 -13.22 3.09
C ASP A 148 11.06 -12.20 3.37
N SER A 149 11.53 -12.15 4.62
CA SER A 149 12.47 -11.16 5.15
C SER A 149 13.69 -11.85 5.75
N ASP A 150 14.47 -12.54 4.93
CA ASP A 150 15.75 -13.12 5.31
C ASP A 150 16.88 -12.09 5.16
N GLY A 151 17.09 -11.24 6.17
CA GLY A 151 18.37 -10.54 6.46
C GLY A 151 18.92 -9.52 5.43
N ASP A 152 19.07 -9.94 4.17
CA ASP A 152 19.84 -9.36 3.06
C ASP A 152 18.98 -8.71 1.96
N GLY A 153 17.67 -8.57 2.18
CA GLY A 153 16.73 -7.89 1.26
C GLY A 153 15.42 -8.64 1.06
N TRP A 154 14.43 -7.97 0.47
CA TRP A 154 13.12 -8.58 0.19
C TRP A 154 13.22 -9.53 -1.00
N ARG A 155 13.08 -10.84 -0.78
CA ARG A 155 13.03 -11.83 -1.87
C ARG A 155 11.58 -12.15 -2.24
N LEU A 156 11.22 -11.90 -3.50
CA LEU A 156 9.94 -12.28 -4.08
C LEU A 156 9.95 -13.79 -4.38
N ALA A 157 9.31 -14.60 -3.53
CA ALA A 157 9.09 -16.02 -3.82
C ALA A 157 7.72 -16.22 -4.48
N SER A 158 7.72 -16.82 -5.68
CA SER A 158 6.50 -17.13 -6.42
C SER A 158 5.88 -18.42 -5.88
N VAL A 159 4.67 -18.36 -5.35
CA VAL A 159 3.83 -19.55 -5.09
C VAL A 159 2.52 -19.42 -5.86
N ILE A 160 2.22 -20.44 -6.65
CA ILE A 160 0.98 -20.57 -7.42
C ILE A 160 -0.09 -21.09 -6.46
N THR A 161 -1.17 -20.32 -6.27
CA THR A 161 -2.36 -20.79 -5.55
C THR A 161 -3.56 -20.77 -6.52
N TYR A 162 -4.36 -21.85 -6.48
CA TYR A 162 -5.29 -22.32 -7.53
C TYR A 162 -6.64 -21.58 -7.64
#